data_AF-A0A094HPQ6-F1
#
_entry.id   AF-A0A094HPQ6-F1
#
_cell.length_a   1.000
_cell.length_b   1.000
_cell.length_c   1.000
_cell.angle_alpha   90.00
_cell.angle_beta   90.00
_cell.angle_gamma   90.00
#
_symmetry.space_group_name_H-M   'P 1'
#
loop_
_entity.id
_entity.type
_entity.pdbx_description
1 polymer ?
#
loop_
_entity_poly.entity_id
_entity_poly.type
_entity_poly.pdbx_seq_one_letter_code
_entity_poly.pdbx_strand_id
1 'polypeptide(L)'
;MGGVEGDTRLYDALCYEDVRLLVVHDPDNSVRDVLAMEVKLSHHKGHNKRPKPTIFFFTEVDDPIFCAITHFVSLALADDAFEASSLTTPKRVFEHKIRGPVNCTELHWKEEMLKTPIFR
;
A
#
# COMPACT_ATOMS: atom_id res chain seq x y z
N MET A 1 5.99 15.15 34.34
CA MET A 1 5.75 13.72 34.05
C MET A 1 4.75 13.65 32.92
N GLY A 2 5.05 12.85 31.90
CA GLY A 2 4.23 12.71 30.69
C GLY A 2 4.97 13.13 29.42
N GLY A 3 6.15 12.52 29.18
CA GLY A 3 6.74 12.56 27.85
C GLY A 3 5.80 11.81 26.92
N VAL A 4 5.31 12.49 25.88
CA VAL A 4 4.68 11.82 24.75
C VAL A 4 5.84 11.09 24.06
N GLU A 5 5.96 9.78 24.29
CA GLU A 5 6.76 8.90 23.45
C GLU A 5 6.13 8.96 22.05
N GLY A 6 6.54 9.97 21.30
CA GLY A 6 6.27 10.05 19.88
C GLY A 6 6.96 8.84 19.26
N ASP A 7 6.16 7.97 18.67
CA ASP A 7 6.55 6.92 17.74
C ASP A 7 7.57 7.48 16.73
N THR A 8 8.85 7.40 17.08
CA THR A 8 9.92 8.07 16.35
C THR A 8 10.32 7.11 15.24
N ARG A 9 9.84 7.38 14.02
CA ARG A 9 10.24 6.60 12.84
C ARG A 9 11.76 6.54 12.75
N LEU A 10 12.29 5.34 12.56
CA LEU A 10 13.74 5.10 12.43
C LEU A 10 14.31 5.68 11.13
N TYR A 11 13.47 5.82 10.09
CA TYR A 11 13.87 6.27 8.76
C TYR A 11 12.95 7.37 8.22
N ASP A 12 13.53 8.40 7.63
CA ASP A 12 12.84 9.38 6.77
C ASP A 12 12.65 8.79 5.36
N ALA A 13 11.93 7.68 5.28
CA ALA A 13 11.68 6.91 4.06
C ALA A 13 10.19 6.62 3.86
N LEU A 14 9.84 6.12 2.67
CA LEU A 14 8.52 5.57 2.41
C LEU A 14 8.46 4.15 3.00
N CYS A 15 7.60 3.97 4.01
CA CYS A 15 7.39 2.67 4.67
C CYS A 15 6.03 2.07 4.30
N TYR A 16 5.81 0.80 4.66
CA TYR A 16 4.53 0.12 4.39
C TYR A 16 3.32 0.87 5.00
N GLU A 17 3.46 1.47 6.19
CA GLU A 17 2.36 2.25 6.79
C GLU A 17 1.98 3.53 6.02
N ASP A 18 2.82 3.97 5.07
CA ASP A 18 2.52 5.10 4.19
C ASP A 18 1.75 4.67 2.93
N VAL A 19 1.56 3.37 2.71
CA VAL A 19 0.88 2.83 1.53
C VAL A 19 -0.37 2.07 1.93
N ARG A 20 -1.50 2.37 1.31
CA ARG A 20 -2.72 1.56 1.40
C ARG A 20 -2.96 0.89 0.06
N LEU A 21 -3.03 -0.43 0.06
CA LEU A 21 -3.39 -1.22 -1.11
C LEU A 21 -4.85 -1.67 -0.97
N LEU A 22 -5.67 -1.29 -1.93
CA LEU A 22 -7.11 -1.50 -1.93
C LEU A 22 -7.49 -2.42 -3.08
N VAL A 23 -8.36 -3.39 -2.82
CA VAL A 23 -9.13 -4.07 -3.86
C VAL A 23 -10.40 -3.26 -4.06
N VAL A 24 -10.72 -2.90 -5.30
CA VAL A 24 -11.84 -2.04 -5.69
C VAL A 24 -12.69 -2.77 -6.72
N HIS A 25 -14.00 -2.74 -6.53
CA HIS A 25 -14.93 -3.29 -7.49
C HIS A 25 -14.95 -2.39 -8.72
N ASP A 26 -14.76 -2.98 -9.89
CA ASP A 26 -14.83 -2.24 -11.15
C ASP A 26 -16.30 -1.98 -11.52
N PRO A 27 -16.73 -0.71 -11.57
CA PRO A 27 -18.13 -0.38 -11.86
C PRO A 27 -18.52 -0.68 -13.32
N ASP A 28 -17.55 -0.79 -14.23
CA ASP A 28 -17.79 -0.86 -15.68
C ASP A 28 -17.86 -2.31 -16.21
N ASN A 29 -18.23 -3.26 -15.33
CA ASN A 29 -18.45 -4.67 -15.66
C ASN A 29 -17.17 -5.38 -16.14
N SER A 30 -16.08 -5.24 -15.38
CA SER A 30 -14.90 -6.04 -15.64
C SER A 30 -14.98 -7.41 -14.95
N VAL A 31 -14.24 -8.35 -15.53
CA VAL A 31 -14.25 -9.77 -15.16
C VAL A 31 -13.69 -10.00 -13.74
N ARG A 32 -13.01 -9.01 -13.16
CA ARG A 32 -12.36 -9.10 -11.85
C ARG A 32 -12.36 -7.76 -11.11
N ASP A 33 -12.25 -7.83 -9.80
CA ASP A 33 -11.90 -6.66 -9.00
C ASP A 33 -10.45 -6.23 -9.31
N VAL A 34 -10.16 -4.94 -9.15
CA VAL A 34 -8.87 -4.32 -9.49
C VAL A 34 -8.21 -3.72 -8.26
N LEU A 35 -6.90 -3.59 -8.27
CA LEU A 35 -6.13 -2.92 -7.23
C LEU A 35 -6.07 -1.41 -7.47
N ALA A 36 -6.16 -0.67 -6.38
CA ALA A 36 -5.82 0.74 -6.29
C ALA A 36 -4.83 0.93 -5.14
N MET A 37 -3.93 1.89 -5.27
CA MET A 37 -2.92 2.16 -4.26
C MET A 37 -2.90 3.64 -3.91
N GLU A 38 -3.03 3.93 -2.62
CA GLU A 38 -2.86 5.26 -2.03
C GLU A 38 -1.47 5.33 -1.40
N VAL A 39 -0.69 6.36 -1.74
CA VAL A 39 0.66 6.57 -1.21
C VAL A 39 0.73 7.94 -0.55
N LYS A 40 0.98 7.95 0.76
CA LYS A 40 1.12 9.16 1.58
C LYS A 40 2.60 9.57 1.66
N LEU A 41 2.99 10.59 0.91
CA LEU A 41 4.34 11.16 0.97
C LEU A 41 4.45 12.18 2.11
N SER A 42 4.72 11.65 3.30
CA SER A 42 4.95 12.45 4.50
C SER A 42 6.33 13.15 4.49
N HIS A 43 7.37 12.56 3.88
CA HIS A 43 8.77 13.03 4.02
C HIS A 43 9.41 13.52 2.71
N HIS A 44 8.61 14.16 1.85
CA HIS A 44 9.11 14.65 0.56
C HIS A 44 9.94 15.95 0.71
N LYS A 45 10.73 16.27 -0.33
CA LYS A 45 11.55 17.49 -0.40
C LYS A 45 10.70 18.73 -0.09
N GLY A 46 11.01 19.41 1.01
CA GLY A 46 10.30 20.62 1.45
C GLY A 46 9.29 20.41 2.59
N HIS A 47 9.10 19.18 3.08
CA HIS A 47 8.19 18.88 4.20
C HIS A 47 8.48 19.74 5.45
N ASN A 48 9.76 19.95 5.78
CA ASN A 48 10.18 20.80 6.92
C ASN A 48 9.72 22.26 6.81
N LYS A 49 9.36 22.75 5.62
CA LYS A 49 8.87 24.12 5.41
C LYS A 49 7.35 24.22 5.45
N ARG A 50 6.62 23.17 5.04
CA ARG A 50 5.15 23.08 5.06
C ARG A 50 4.73 21.62 5.26
N PRO A 51 4.30 21.23 6.46
CA PRO A 51 3.93 19.85 6.77
C PRO A 51 2.53 19.52 6.23
N LYS A 52 2.37 19.54 4.91
CA LYS A 52 1.18 19.00 4.24
C LYS A 52 1.60 17.70 3.55
N PRO A 53 1.16 16.53 4.05
CA PRO A 53 1.37 15.27 3.34
C PRO A 53 0.74 15.35 1.95
N THR A 54 1.47 14.89 0.94
CA THR A 54 0.94 14.75 -0.42
C THR A 54 0.49 13.32 -0.59
N ILE A 55 -0.77 13.12 -0.99
CA ILE A 55 -1.32 11.78 -1.24
C ILE A 55 -1.41 11.58 -2.76
N PHE A 56 -0.83 10.49 -3.25
CA PHE A 56 -0.94 10.05 -4.64
C PHE A 56 -1.81 8.81 -4.73
N PHE A 57 -2.64 8.75 -5.77
CA PHE A 57 -3.45 7.59 -6.09
C PHE A 57 -2.93 6.94 -7.38
N PHE A 58 -2.77 5.63 -7.35
CA PHE A 58 -2.37 4.81 -8.48
C PHE A 58 -3.47 3.78 -8.75
N THR A 59 -3.72 3.51 -10.02
CA THR A 59 -4.57 2.42 -10.49
C THR A 59 -3.70 1.40 -11.20
N GLU A 60 -4.20 0.17 -11.36
CA GLU A 60 -3.56 -0.78 -12.27
C GLU A 60 -3.48 -0.21 -13.69
N VAL A 61 -2.44 -0.61 -14.42
CA VAL A 61 -2.29 -0.36 -15.86
C VAL A 61 -1.93 -1.68 -16.54
N ASP A 62 -2.31 -1.81 -17.80
CA ASP A 62 -2.22 -3.09 -18.53
C ASP A 62 -0.79 -3.60 -18.70
N ASP A 63 0.19 -2.70 -18.81
CA ASP A 63 1.59 -3.06 -18.97
C ASP A 63 2.29 -3.17 -17.60
N PRO A 64 2.68 -4.39 -17.17
CA PRO A 64 3.30 -4.60 -15.87
C PRO A 64 4.57 -3.78 -15.65
N ILE A 65 5.34 -3.45 -16.71
CA ILE A 65 6.60 -2.71 -16.59
C ILE A 65 6.37 -1.24 -16.20
N PHE A 66 5.17 -0.71 -16.44
CA PHE A 66 4.79 0.65 -16.07
C PHE A 66 3.82 0.70 -14.88
N CYS A 67 3.38 -0.46 -14.38
CA CYS A 67 2.43 -0.54 -13.28
C CYS A 67 3.12 -0.43 -11.92
N ALA A 68 3.02 0.74 -11.28
CA ALA A 68 3.57 0.97 -9.95
C ALA A 68 3.03 -0.03 -8.90
N ILE A 69 1.76 -0.43 -9.02
CA ILE A 69 1.14 -1.44 -8.14
C ILE A 69 1.83 -2.79 -8.31
N THR A 70 2.12 -3.23 -9.54
CA THR A 70 2.83 -4.49 -9.79
C THR A 70 4.21 -4.50 -9.16
N HIS A 71 4.95 -3.40 -9.26
CA HIS A 71 6.28 -3.28 -8.64
C HIS A 71 6.17 -3.31 -7.11
N PHE A 72 5.21 -2.57 -6.54
CA PHE A 72 4.98 -2.54 -5.11
C PHE A 72 4.56 -3.90 -4.55
N VAL A 73 3.59 -4.58 -5.18
CA VAL A 73 3.16 -5.93 -4.78
C VAL A 73 4.31 -6.93 -4.85
N SER A 74 5.20 -6.80 -5.86
CA SER A 74 6.38 -7.67 -5.96
C SER A 74 7.33 -7.49 -4.76
N LEU A 75 7.55 -6.25 -4.31
CA LEU A 75 8.34 -5.97 -3.10
C LEU A 75 7.63 -6.49 -1.84
N ALA A 76 6.32 -6.23 -1.69
CA ALA A 76 5.53 -6.70 -0.56
C ALA A 76 5.54 -8.23 -0.42
N LEU A 77 5.50 -8.95 -1.55
CA LEU A 77 5.61 -10.42 -1.56
C LEU A 77 7.02 -10.89 -1.22
N ALA A 78 8.06 -10.23 -1.75
CA ALA A 78 9.44 -10.56 -1.43
C ALA A 78 9.77 -10.34 0.05
N ASP A 79 9.09 -9.37 0.67
CA ASP A 79 9.23 -9.03 2.08
C ASP A 79 8.30 -9.83 3.01
N ASP A 80 7.41 -10.69 2.46
CA ASP A 80 6.35 -11.37 3.21
C ASP A 80 5.53 -10.40 4.07
N ALA A 81 5.14 -9.26 3.48
CA ALA A 81 4.60 -8.11 4.20
C ALA A 81 3.09 -8.16 4.50
N PHE A 82 2.33 -9.00 3.78
CA PHE A 82 0.88 -9.08 3.93
C PHE A 82 0.48 -9.74 5.25
N GLU A 83 -0.49 -9.16 5.95
CA GLU A 83 -1.07 -9.74 7.17
C GLU A 83 -1.82 -11.06 6.86
N ALA A 84 -2.58 -11.06 5.77
CA ALA A 84 -3.36 -12.22 5.37
C ALA A 84 -2.45 -13.33 4.81
N SER A 85 -2.35 -14.44 5.52
CA SER A 85 -1.54 -15.63 5.16
C SER A 85 -1.92 -16.28 3.82
N SER A 86 -3.05 -15.92 3.22
CA SER A 86 -3.45 -16.36 1.88
C SER A 86 -2.80 -15.57 0.73
N LEU A 87 -2.23 -14.40 1.00
CA LEU A 87 -1.68 -13.47 0.00
C LEU A 87 -0.20 -13.71 -0.26
N THR A 88 0.16 -14.95 -0.62
CA THR A 88 1.55 -15.39 -0.76
C THR A 88 2.08 -15.44 -2.19
N THR A 89 1.22 -15.17 -3.17
CA THR A 89 1.61 -15.18 -4.60
C THR A 89 0.98 -14.00 -5.33
N PRO A 90 1.58 -13.53 -6.44
CA PRO A 90 1.00 -12.44 -7.24
C PRO A 90 -0.45 -12.75 -7.64
N LYS A 91 -0.71 -13.97 -8.11
CA LYS A 91 -2.05 -14.42 -8.48
C LYS A 91 -3.07 -14.24 -7.35
N ARG A 92 -2.70 -14.60 -6.11
CA ARG A 92 -3.59 -14.45 -4.94
C ARG A 92 -3.89 -13.00 -4.59
N VAL A 93 -2.95 -12.09 -4.86
CA VAL A 93 -3.12 -10.65 -4.62
C VAL A 93 -3.98 -10.02 -5.71
N PHE A 94 -3.65 -10.24 -6.99
CA PHE A 94 -4.35 -9.65 -8.13
C PHE A 94 -5.74 -10.23 -8.43
N GLU A 95 -6.01 -11.46 -8.02
CA GLU A 95 -7.33 -12.10 -8.14
C GLU A 95 -8.13 -12.05 -6.83
N HIS A 96 -7.68 -11.27 -5.84
CA HIS A 96 -8.42 -11.10 -4.61
C HIS A 96 -9.78 -10.47 -4.91
N LYS A 97 -10.84 -11.03 -4.31
CA LYS A 97 -12.20 -10.55 -4.51
C LYS A 97 -12.76 -9.92 -3.25
N ILE A 98 -13.47 -8.83 -3.45
CA ILE A 98 -14.24 -8.19 -2.39
C ILE A 98 -15.36 -9.16 -1.95
N ARG A 99 -15.60 -9.20 -0.64
CA ARG A 99 -16.68 -10.00 -0.05
C ARG A 99 -17.66 -9.07 0.66
N GLY A 100 -18.95 -9.23 0.35
CA GLY A 100 -20.02 -8.45 0.98
C GLY A 100 -20.40 -7.19 0.19
N PRO A 101 -21.26 -6.32 0.77
CA PRO A 101 -21.87 -5.19 0.08
C PRO A 101 -20.97 -3.94 0.05
N VAL A 102 -19.65 -4.11 -0.03
CA VAL A 102 -18.68 -3.01 -0.03
C VAL A 102 -18.07 -2.85 -1.42
N ASN A 103 -17.72 -1.61 -1.79
CA ASN A 103 -17.11 -1.32 -3.10
C ASN A 103 -15.58 -1.42 -3.08
N CYS A 104 -14.97 -1.47 -1.90
CA CYS A 104 -13.54 -1.67 -1.75
C CYS A 104 -13.19 -2.40 -0.45
N THR A 105 -12.03 -3.04 -0.41
CA THR A 105 -11.47 -3.69 0.78
C THR A 105 -9.97 -3.44 0.82
N GLU A 106 -9.45 -3.07 1.99
CA GLU A 106 -8.02 -2.85 2.19
C GLU A 106 -7.27 -4.16 2.43
N LEU A 107 -6.08 -4.27 1.83
CA LEU A 107 -5.12 -5.34 2.13
C LEU A 107 -4.15 -4.82 3.19
N HIS A 108 -4.15 -5.46 4.35
CA HIS A 108 -3.37 -5.03 5.51
C HIS A 108 -1.95 -5.59 5.52
N TRP A 109 -1.05 -4.83 6.14
CA TRP A 109 0.34 -5.20 6.39
C TRP A 109 0.48 -5.82 7.78
N LYS A 110 1.46 -6.72 7.93
CA LYS A 110 1.87 -7.18 9.27
C LYS A 110 2.35 -6.01 10.11
N GLU A 111 2.06 -6.04 11.41
CA GLU A 111 2.39 -4.95 12.34
C GLU A 111 3.91 -4.68 12.37
N GLU A 112 4.72 -5.74 12.35
CA GLU A 112 6.18 -5.64 12.31
C GLU A 112 6.75 -5.01 11.03
N MET A 113 5.94 -4.92 9.97
CA MET A 113 6.36 -4.37 8.67
C MET A 113 6.04 -2.89 8.51
N LEU A 114 5.17 -2.33 9.34
CA LEU A 114 4.65 -0.96 9.18
C LEU A 114 5.77 0.09 9.07
N LYS A 115 6.83 -0.04 9.87
CA LYS A 115 7.98 0.89 9.89
C LYS A 115 9.10 0.52 8.92
N THR A 116 8.98 -0.58 8.18
CA THR A 116 10.03 -1.05 7.25
C THR A 116 10.03 -0.22 5.96
N PRO A 117 11.18 0.33 5.54
CA PRO A 117 11.30 1.04 4.26
C PRO A 117 11.05 0.11 3.07
N ILE A 118 10.27 0.58 2.09
CA ILE A 118 9.90 -0.20 0.89
C ILE A 118 11.07 -0.28 -0.12
N PHE A 119 11.82 0.80 -0.31
CA PHE A 119 12.95 0.86 -1.24
C PHE A 119 14.27 0.77 -0.48
N ARG A 120 14.87 -0.43 -0.47
CA ARG A 120 16.09 -0.77 0.26
C ARG A 120 17.14 -1.42 -0.63
#